data_AF-A0A3Q0DFA3-F1
#
_entry.id   AF-A0A3Q0DFA3-F1
#
_cell.length_a   1.000
_cell.length_b   1.000
_cell.length_c   1.000
_cell.angle_alpha   90.00
_cell.angle_beta   90.00
_cell.angle_gamma   90.00
#
_symmetry.space_group_name_H-M   'P 1'
#
loop_
_entity.id
_entity.type
_entity.pdbx_description
1 polymer ?
#
loop_
_entity_poly.entity_id
_entity_poly.type
_entity_poly.pdbx_seq_one_letter_code
_entity_poly.pdbx_strand_id
1 'polypeptide(L)' 'MDPTEDAVTYDDVHINFTQEEWALLNPSQKSLYKDVMLDTYMNLSAVGYSWDDHSIEEHCQSSRRPIR' A
#
# COMPACT_ATOMS: atom_id res chain seq x y z
N MET A 1 8.21 -25.58 -13.60
CA MET A 1 8.10 -24.23 -13.01
C MET A 1 7.50 -24.39 -11.64
N ASP A 2 8.24 -23.94 -10.63
CA ASP A 2 7.67 -23.73 -9.30
C ASP A 2 6.80 -22.45 -9.38
N PRO A 3 5.51 -22.47 -9.00
CA PRO A 3 4.62 -21.30 -9.09
C PRO A 3 5.09 -20.06 -8.31
N THR A 4 6.17 -20.17 -7.52
CA THR A 4 6.77 -19.04 -6.80
C THR A 4 7.76 -18.23 -7.64
N GLU A 5 8.28 -18.77 -8.75
CA GLU A 5 9.30 -18.11 -9.58
C GLU A 5 8.77 -16.88 -10.35
N ASP A 6 7.45 -16.77 -10.52
CA ASP A 6 6.78 -15.63 -11.19
C ASP A 6 6.17 -14.61 -10.20
N ALA A 7 6.36 -14.80 -8.89
CA ALA A 7 5.83 -13.90 -7.88
C ALA A 7 6.79 -12.74 -7.60
N VAL A 8 6.36 -11.51 -7.89
CA VAL A 8 7.10 -10.30 -7.50
C VAL A 8 6.80 -9.99 -6.03
N THR A 9 7.85 -9.91 -5.22
CA THR A 9 7.76 -9.58 -3.81
C THR A 9 8.03 -8.09 -3.56
N TYR A 10 7.73 -7.61 -2.35
CA TYR A 10 8.04 -6.24 -1.95
C TYR A 10 9.54 -5.95 -2.07
N ASP A 11 10.40 -6.92 -1.72
CA ASP A 11 11.85 -6.75 -1.75
C ASP A 11 12.39 -6.57 -3.18
N ASP A 12 11.67 -7.05 -4.20
CA ASP A 12 12.06 -6.89 -5.60
C ASP A 12 11.82 -5.48 -6.15
N VAL A 13 10.98 -4.68 -5.48
CA VAL A 13 10.53 -3.37 -5.98
C VAL A 13 10.92 -2.19 -5.10
N HIS A 14 11.44 -2.44 -3.90
CA HIS A 14 11.79 -1.40 -2.94
C HIS A 14 13.30 -1.10 -2.89
N ILE A 15 13.63 0.18 -2.76
CA ILE A 15 15.00 0.67 -2.58
C ILE A 15 15.04 1.47 -1.28
N ASN A 16 15.86 1.04 -0.32
CA ASN A 16 16.15 1.81 0.89
C ASN A 16 17.56 2.35 0.84
N PHE A 17 17.74 3.58 1.34
CA PHE A 17 19.06 4.15 1.56
C PHE A 17 19.30 4.34 3.05
N THR A 18 20.47 3.94 3.52
CA THR A 18 20.99 4.42 4.82
C THR A 18 21.25 5.92 4.76
N GLN A 19 21.47 6.56 5.92
CA GLN A 19 21.75 7.99 5.96
C GLN A 19 23.06 8.36 5.23
N GLU A 20 24.06 7.50 5.35
CA GLU A 20 25.36 7.63 4.70
C GLU A 20 25.24 7.47 3.18
N GLU A 21 24.50 6.46 2.70
CA GLU A 21 24.24 6.27 1.26
C GLU A 21 23.41 7.42 0.69
N TRP A 22 22.39 7.86 1.43
CA TRP A 22 21.58 9.01 1.06
C TRP A 22 22.43 10.27 0.91
N ALA A 23 23.41 10.50 1.79
CA ALA A 23 24.30 11.65 1.69
C ALA A 23 25.09 11.67 0.38
N LEU A 24 25.48 10.49 -0.12
CA LEU A 24 26.28 10.31 -1.34
C LEU A 24 25.47 10.41 -2.65
N LEU A 25 24.13 10.34 -2.59
CA LEU A 25 23.29 10.48 -3.78
C LEU A 25 23.39 11.88 -4.40
N ASN A 26 23.40 11.91 -5.73
CA ASN A 26 23.34 13.17 -6.46
C ASN A 26 21.92 13.78 -6.37
N PRO A 27 21.77 15.09 -6.66
CA PRO A 27 20.49 15.77 -6.55
C PRO A 27 19.36 15.12 -7.38
N SER A 28 19.66 14.63 -8.59
CA SER A 28 18.67 13.95 -9.45
C SER A 28 18.16 12.64 -8.84
N GLN A 29 19.03 11.84 -8.22
CA GLN A 29 18.64 10.60 -7.54
C GLN A 29 17.76 10.89 -6.33
N LYS A 30 18.10 11.91 -5.54
CA LYS A 30 17.28 12.35 -4.40
C LYS A 30 15.90 12.86 -4.84
N SER A 31 15.84 13.57 -5.97
CA SER A 31 14.56 14.02 -6.55
C SER A 31 13.72 12.81 -6.95
N LEU A 32 14.29 11.90 -7.75
CA LEU A 32 13.59 10.72 -8.23
C LEU A 32 13.05 9.87 -7.09
N TYR A 33 13.84 9.65 -6.04
CA TYR A 33 13.38 8.91 -4.86
C TYR A 33 12.17 9.57 -4.20
N LYS A 34 12.19 10.90 -4.03
CA LYS A 34 11.06 11.63 -3.45
C LYS A 34 9.81 11.53 -4.31
N ASP A 35 9.96 11.65 -5.63
CA ASP A 35 8.85 11.57 -6.59
C ASP A 35 8.21 10.17 -6.53
N VAL A 36 9.01 9.11 -6.59
CA VAL A 36 8.52 7.72 -6.50
C VAL A 36 7.87 7.42 -5.15
N MET A 37 8.47 7.88 -4.04
CA MET A 37 7.90 7.64 -2.71
C MET A 37 6.60 8.42 -2.49
N LEU A 38 6.47 9.62 -3.04
CA LEU A 38 5.24 10.40 -3.00
C LEU A 38 4.11 9.70 -3.76
N ASP A 39 4.38 9.25 -4.99
CA ASP A 39 3.42 8.51 -5.80
C ASP A 39 2.99 7.21 -5.10
N THR A 40 3.94 6.51 -4.48
CA THR A 40 3.67 5.30 -3.70
C THR A 40 2.75 5.60 -2.50
N TYR A 41 3.04 6.66 -1.74
CA TYR A 41 2.19 7.07 -0.61
C TYR A 41 0.77 7.44 -1.05
N MET A 42 0.64 8.16 -2.17
CA MET A 42 -0.66 8.50 -2.73
C MET A 42 -1.44 7.27 -3.19
N ASN A 43 -0.78 6.33 -3.87
CA ASN A 43 -1.41 5.09 -4.31
C ASN A 43 -1.90 4.25 -3.12
N LEU A 44 -1.08 4.12 -2.08
CA LEU A 44 -1.46 3.41 -0.85
C LEU A 44 -2.63 4.10 -0.15
N SER A 45 -2.62 5.44 -0.10
CA SER A 45 -3.73 6.21 0.48
C SER A 45 -5.02 6.01 -0.32
N ALA A 46 -4.95 6.05 -1.66
CA ALA A 46 -6.11 5.83 -2.53
C ALA A 46 -6.71 4.43 -2.37
N VAL A 47 -5.86 3.39 -2.31
CA VAL A 47 -6.30 2.02 -2.03
C VAL A 47 -6.90 1.92 -0.62
N GLY A 48 -6.28 2.55 0.38
CA GLY A 48 -6.83 2.60 1.75
C GLY A 48 -8.22 3.22 1.82
N TYR A 49 -8.44 4.37 1.17
CA TYR A 49 -9.76 5.01 1.08
C TYR A 49 -10.79 4.15 0.35
N SER A 50 -10.38 3.36 -0.65
CA SER A 50 -11.28 2.44 -1.35
C SER A 50 -11.74 1.27 -0.48
N TRP A 51 -10.98 0.90 0.56
CA TRP A 51 -11.34 -0.20 1.46
C TRP A 51 -12.33 0.25 2.54
N ASP A 52 -12.23 1.51 3.00
CA ASP A 52 -13.16 2.08 3.97
C ASP A 52 -14.56 2.33 3.36
N ASP A 53 -14.66 2.54 2.04
CA ASP A 53 -15.94 2.78 1.32
C ASP A 53 -16.72 1.48 1.01
N HIS A 54 -16.11 0.30 1.18
CA HIS A 54 -16.75 -1.00 0.96
C HIS A 54 -17.13 -1.74 2.25
N SER A 55 -17.05 -1.08 3.40
CA SER A 55 -17.37 -1.64 4.72
C SER A 55 -18.73 -1.19 5.30
N ILE A 56 -19.74 -0.88 4.50
CA ILE A 56 -21.12 -0.76 5.01
C ILE A 56 -22.11 -1.45 4.06
N GLU A 57 -22.19 -2.79 4.15
CA GLU A 57 -23.49 -3.45 4.28
C GLU A 57 -23.31 -4.84 4.90
N GLU A 58 -22.90 -4.89 6.17
CA GLU A 58 -23.29 -6.03 7.00
C GLU A 58 -24.80 -5.91 7.26
N HIS A 59 -25.55 -6.59 6.41
CA HIS A 59 -26.97 -6.82 6.54
C HIS A 59 -27.26 -7.53 7.87
N CYS A 60 -27.46 -6.75 8.92
CA CYS A 60 -28.01 -7.24 10.18
C CYS A 60 -29.53 -7.48 10.04
N GLN A 61 -29.95 -8.34 9.10
CA GLN A 61 -31.29 -8.90 9.14
C GLN A 61 -31.25 -10.27 9.81
N SER A 62 -31.50 -10.29 11.11
CA SER A 62 -32.41 -11.25 11.76
C SER A 62 -32.16 -11.31 13.27
N SER A 63 -32.78 -10.39 14.00
CA SER A 63 -33.45 -10.79 15.24
C SER A 63 -34.49 -9.74 15.65
N ARG A 64 -35.54 -9.59 14.83
CA ARG A 64 -36.79 -9.03 15.34
C ARG A 64 -37.39 -10.09 16.27
N ARG A 65 -37.07 -10.02 17.56
CA ARG A 65 -37.77 -10.79 18.58
C ARG A 65 -39.24 -10.35 18.57
N PRO A 66 -40.23 -11.25 18.43
CA PRO A 66 -41.61 -10.87 18.63
C PRO A 66 -41.83 -10.59 20.12
N ILE A 67 -42.35 -9.40 20.41
CA ILE A 67 -42.99 -9.11 21.70
C ILE A 67 -44.30 -9.90 21.73
N ARG A 68 -44.41 -10.84 22.66
CA ARG A 68 -45.69 -11.30 23.20
C ARG A 68 -45.51 -11.66 24.67
#